data_AF-A0A6B3FLX6-F1
#
_entry.id   AF-A0A6B3FLX6-F1
#
_cell.length_a   1.000
_cell.length_b   1.000
_cell.length_c   1.000
_cell.angle_alpha   90.00
_cell.angle_beta   90.00
_cell.angle_gamma   90.00
#
_symmetry.space_group_name_H-M   'P 1'
#
loop_
_entity.id
_entity.type
_entity.pdbx_description
1 polymer ?
#
loop_
_entity_poly.entity_id
_entity_poly.type
_entity_poly.pdbx_seq_one_letter_code
_entity_poly.pdbx_strand_id
1 'polypeptide(L)'
;PLSAHALRSFIRAYANVPDQPIALSLQAWSRVLCRGDERRIRDAVRAVIAQLAVFHSPEDLWLAFCVSEERRAEYDWVKWLPHTLQAEAHDGAGPVRRVVTT
;
A
#
# COMPACT_ATOMS: atom_id res chain seq x y z
N PRO A 1 -9.45 -8.55 46.17
CA PRO A 1 -10.37 -7.54 45.59
C PRO A 1 -9.67 -6.23 45.15
N LEU A 2 -8.81 -5.61 45.97
CA LEU A 2 -8.12 -4.36 45.64
C LEU A 2 -7.02 -4.52 44.57
N SER A 3 -6.19 -5.56 44.68
CA SER A 3 -5.14 -5.88 43.70
C SER A 3 -5.67 -6.10 42.29
N ALA A 4 -6.78 -6.84 42.16
CA ALA A 4 -7.46 -7.06 40.89
C ALA A 4 -8.03 -5.76 40.30
N HIS A 5 -8.47 -4.82 41.13
CA HIS A 5 -8.94 -3.52 40.68
C HIS A 5 -7.78 -2.64 40.19
N ALA A 6 -6.69 -2.56 40.96
CA ALA A 6 -5.48 -1.84 40.57
C ALA A 6 -4.90 -2.35 39.24
N LEU A 7 -4.83 -3.68 39.06
CA LEU A 7 -4.37 -4.30 37.81
C LEU A 7 -5.26 -3.91 36.61
N ARG A 8 -6.59 -3.97 36.76
CA ARG A 8 -7.51 -3.56 35.68
C ARG A 8 -7.37 -2.09 35.32
N SER A 9 -7.17 -1.22 36.32
CA SER A 9 -6.98 0.22 36.10
C SER A 9 -5.68 0.48 35.34
N PHE A 10 -4.60 -0.18 35.74
CA PHE A 10 -3.30 -0.11 35.07
C PHE A 10 -3.38 -0.57 33.61
N ILE A 11 -3.98 -1.74 33.35
CA ILE A 11 -4.15 -2.24 31.98
C ILE A 11 -4.94 -1.24 31.14
N ARG A 12 -6.05 -0.69 31.65
CA ARG A 12 -6.85 0.28 30.87
C ARG A 12 -6.10 1.55 30.54
N ALA A 13 -5.27 2.04 31.46
CA ALA A 13 -4.51 3.27 31.26
C ALA A 13 -3.34 3.10 30.28
N TYR A 14 -2.73 1.91 30.21
CA TYR A 14 -1.48 1.69 29.49
C TYR A 14 -1.52 0.58 28.42
N ALA A 15 -2.69 0.04 28.09
CA ALA A 15 -2.83 -1.00 27.06
C ALA A 15 -2.58 -0.48 25.62
N ASN A 16 -2.72 0.82 25.39
CA ASN A 16 -2.57 1.41 24.07
C ASN A 16 -1.52 2.50 24.10
N VAL A 17 -0.69 2.54 23.05
CA VAL A 17 0.23 3.65 22.80
C VAL A 17 -0.42 4.54 21.74
N PRO A 18 -0.67 5.83 22.03
CA PRO A 18 -1.28 6.74 21.05
C PRO A 18 -0.32 7.01 19.88
N ASP A 19 -0.90 7.45 18.77
CA ASP A 19 -0.20 7.95 17.58
C ASP A 19 0.82 6.98 16.96
N GLN A 20 0.61 5.68 17.14
CA GLN A 20 1.43 4.67 16.48
C GLN A 20 0.98 4.41 15.04
N PRO A 21 1.90 4.07 14.13
CA PRO A 21 1.55 3.62 12.78
C PRO A 21 0.61 2.41 12.83
N ILE A 22 -0.45 2.45 12.04
CA ILE A 22 -1.39 1.32 11.93
C ILE A 22 -0.84 0.33 10.90
N ALA A 23 -0.63 -0.91 11.33
CA ALA A 23 -0.24 -1.99 10.44
C ALA A 23 -1.43 -2.50 9.62
N LEU A 24 -1.24 -2.61 8.30
CA LEU A 24 -2.22 -3.20 7.39
C LEU A 24 -1.65 -4.52 6.82
N SER A 25 -2.27 -5.64 7.16
CA SER A 25 -1.90 -6.96 6.61
C SER A 25 -2.57 -7.22 5.26
N LEU A 26 -2.01 -6.69 4.16
CA LEU A 26 -2.62 -6.84 2.83
C LEU A 26 -2.85 -8.30 2.41
N GLN A 27 -2.01 -9.23 2.85
CA GLN A 27 -2.18 -10.67 2.61
C GLN A 27 -3.45 -11.26 3.27
N ALA A 28 -3.99 -10.63 4.30
CA ALA A 28 -5.19 -11.10 4.99
C ALA A 28 -6.48 -10.79 4.22
N TRP A 29 -6.41 -9.96 3.17
CA TRP A 29 -7.57 -9.50 2.41
C TRP A 29 -7.35 -9.65 0.91
N SER A 30 -8.34 -10.19 0.20
CA SER A 30 -8.29 -10.29 -1.27
C SER A 30 -8.55 -8.95 -1.96
N ARG A 31 -9.28 -8.03 -1.30
CA ARG A 31 -9.63 -6.71 -1.84
C ARG A 31 -9.69 -5.66 -0.73
N VAL A 32 -9.13 -4.49 -1.01
CA VAL A 32 -9.23 -3.29 -0.16
C VAL A 32 -9.93 -2.20 -0.97
N LEU A 33 -11.03 -1.67 -0.44
CA LEU A 33 -11.83 -0.64 -1.09
C LEU A 33 -11.72 0.66 -0.30
N CYS A 34 -11.24 1.72 -0.94
CA CYS A 34 -11.14 3.05 -0.35
C CYS A 34 -12.37 3.88 -0.70
N ARG A 35 -12.90 4.64 0.26
CA ARG A 35 -14.06 5.53 0.10
C ARG A 35 -13.81 6.89 0.73
N GLY A 36 -14.32 7.95 0.12
CA GLY A 36 -14.12 9.33 0.56
C GLY A 36 -13.49 10.22 -0.51
N ASP A 37 -12.78 11.26 -0.07
CA ASP A 37 -12.11 12.23 -0.94
C ASP A 37 -11.05 11.57 -1.83
N GLU A 38 -11.21 11.71 -3.15
CA GLU A 38 -10.38 11.01 -4.14
C GLU A 38 -8.89 11.36 -4.01
N ARG A 39 -8.57 12.63 -3.71
CA ARG A 39 -7.19 13.07 -3.56
C ARG A 39 -6.54 12.43 -2.33
N ARG A 40 -7.22 12.44 -1.18
CA ARG A 40 -6.73 11.79 0.04
C ARG A 40 -6.56 10.29 -0.14
N ILE A 41 -7.49 9.63 -0.82
CA ILE A 41 -7.36 8.20 -1.16
C ILE A 41 -6.12 7.95 -2.00
N ARG A 42 -5.95 8.72 -3.08
CA ARG A 42 -4.80 8.59 -3.97
C ARG A 42 -3.48 8.82 -3.23
N ASP A 43 -3.42 9.81 -2.35
CA ASP A 43 -2.23 10.09 -1.56
C ASP A 43 -1.90 8.95 -0.57
N ALA A 44 -2.93 8.38 0.07
CA ALA A 44 -2.76 7.22 0.95
C ALA A 44 -2.34 5.96 0.17
N VAL A 45 -2.96 5.69 -0.98
CA VAL A 45 -2.61 4.55 -1.85
C VAL A 45 -1.18 4.69 -2.36
N ARG A 46 -0.77 5.89 -2.78
CA ARG A 46 0.61 6.17 -3.18
C ARG A 46 1.59 5.91 -2.03
N ALA A 47 1.27 6.32 -0.81
CA ALA A 47 2.11 6.06 0.36
C ALA A 47 2.25 4.56 0.66
N VAL A 48 1.15 3.80 0.58
CA VAL A 48 1.16 2.34 0.74
C VAL A 48 2.02 1.68 -0.34
N ILE A 49 1.85 2.06 -1.61
CA ILE A 49 2.65 1.53 -2.72
C ILE A 49 4.14 1.84 -2.52
N ALA A 50 4.48 3.07 -2.13
CA ALA A 50 5.86 3.45 -1.87
C ALA A 50 6.47 2.62 -0.74
N GLN A 51 5.74 2.43 0.36
CA GLN A 51 6.18 1.59 1.47
C GLN A 51 6.41 0.14 1.00
N LEU A 52 5.47 -0.43 0.25
CA LEU A 52 5.62 -1.78 -0.28
C LEU A 52 6.86 -1.92 -1.18
N ALA A 53 7.05 -0.98 -2.11
CA ALA A 53 8.18 -1.00 -3.04
C ALA A 53 9.54 -0.81 -2.34
N VAL A 54 9.59 -0.05 -1.25
CA VAL A 54 10.83 0.17 -0.47
C VAL A 54 11.20 -1.04 0.39
N PHE A 55 10.21 -1.73 0.96
CA PHE A 55 10.45 -2.80 1.93
C PHE A 55 10.41 -4.23 1.34
N HIS A 56 10.07 -4.40 0.07
CA HIS A 56 10.02 -5.72 -0.60
C HIS A 56 10.79 -5.71 -1.91
N SER A 57 11.49 -6.81 -2.19
CA SER A 57 12.14 -7.02 -3.48
C SER A 57 11.10 -7.10 -4.61
N PRO A 58 11.40 -6.62 -5.84
CA PRO A 58 10.60 -6.89 -7.02
C PRO A 58 10.38 -8.38 -7.33
N GLU A 59 11.24 -9.25 -6.79
CA GLU A 59 11.11 -10.71 -6.90
C GLU A 59 10.05 -11.29 -5.94
N ASP A 60 9.84 -10.63 -4.79
CA ASP A 60 8.87 -11.06 -3.78
C ASP A 60 7.49 -10.41 -3.96
N LEU A 61 7.46 -9.22 -4.57
CA LEU A 61 6.26 -8.43 -4.76
C LEU A 61 6.25 -7.76 -6.14
N TRP A 62 5.13 -7.92 -6.83
CA TRP A 62 4.84 -7.29 -8.10
C TRP A 62 3.69 -6.30 -7.94
N LEU A 63 3.74 -5.20 -8.70
CA LEU A 63 2.71 -4.18 -8.70
C LEU A 63 2.12 -4.05 -10.11
N ALA A 64 0.79 -4.03 -10.19
CA ALA A 64 0.05 -3.86 -11.43
C ALA A 64 -1.01 -2.75 -11.27
N PHE A 65 -1.18 -1.96 -12.32
CA PHE A 65 -2.04 -0.78 -12.31
C PHE A 65 -3.04 -0.84 -13.46
N CYS A 66 -4.32 -0.73 -13.13
CA CYS A 66 -5.41 -0.50 -14.07
C CYS A 66 -5.97 0.89 -13.80
N VAL A 67 -5.67 1.84 -14.69
CA VAL A 67 -6.00 3.26 -14.51
C VAL A 67 -6.80 3.75 -15.71
N SER A 68 -7.75 4.66 -15.53
CA SER A 68 -8.43 5.27 -16.69
C SER A 68 -7.48 6.23 -17.41
N GLU A 69 -7.74 6.54 -18.67
CA GLU A 69 -6.84 7.39 -19.47
C GLU A 69 -6.74 8.80 -18.86
N GLU A 70 -7.84 9.31 -18.31
CA GLU A 70 -7.90 10.63 -17.67
C GLU A 70 -7.01 10.71 -16.43
N ARG A 71 -6.77 9.58 -15.74
CA ARG A 71 -5.98 9.49 -14.51
C ARG A 71 -4.54 9.06 -14.76
N ARG A 72 -4.19 8.69 -15.99
CA ARG A 72 -2.88 8.12 -16.33
C ARG A 72 -1.70 8.99 -15.91
N ALA A 73 -1.81 10.30 -16.10
CA ALA A 73 -0.76 11.26 -15.74
C ALA A 73 -0.42 11.21 -14.24
N GLU A 74 -1.40 10.93 -13.38
CA GLU A 74 -1.22 10.87 -11.93
C GLU A 74 -0.43 9.64 -11.47
N TYR A 75 -0.37 8.62 -12.32
CA TYR A 75 0.35 7.37 -12.08
C TYR A 75 1.64 7.25 -12.91
N ASP A 76 2.04 8.28 -13.66
CA ASP A 76 3.22 8.22 -14.53
C ASP A 76 4.52 7.88 -13.78
N TRP A 77 4.60 8.20 -12.48
CA TRP A 77 5.73 7.86 -11.62
C TRP A 77 5.94 6.35 -11.45
N VAL A 78 4.90 5.51 -11.59
CA VAL A 78 5.01 4.06 -11.36
C VAL A 78 5.86 3.37 -12.42
N LYS A 79 6.07 3.99 -13.58
CA LYS A 79 6.87 3.44 -14.68
C LYS A 79 8.35 3.25 -14.35
N TRP A 80 8.80 3.89 -13.27
CA TRP A 80 10.16 3.82 -12.75
C TRP A 80 10.32 2.76 -11.66
N LEU A 81 9.22 2.20 -11.15
CA LEU A 81 9.28 1.15 -10.13
C LEU A 81 9.67 -0.19 -10.77
N PRO A 82 10.73 -0.85 -10.28
CA PRO A 82 11.14 -2.15 -10.81
C PRO A 82 10.05 -3.22 -10.61
N HIS A 83 9.22 -3.10 -9.58
CA HIS A 83 8.07 -3.98 -9.30
C HIS A 83 7.00 -3.99 -10.40
N THR A 84 7.01 -3.00 -11.29
CA THR A 84 6.08 -2.94 -12.43
C THR A 84 6.64 -3.60 -13.69
N LEU A 85 7.93 -3.90 -13.74
CA LEU A 85 8.59 -4.47 -14.91
C LEU A 85 8.34 -5.98 -15.00
N GLN A 86 8.09 -6.47 -16.22
CA GLN A 86 8.07 -7.89 -16.55
C GLN A 86 9.45 -8.30 -17.06
N ALA A 87 10.12 -9.23 -16.39
CA ALA A 87 11.47 -9.65 -16.77
C ALA A 87 11.48 -10.40 -18.12
N GLU A 88 10.41 -11.14 -18.42
CA GLU A 88 10.32 -12.03 -19.58
C GLU A 88 9.70 -11.35 -20.81
N ALA A 89 9.11 -10.16 -20.66
CA ALA A 89 8.40 -9.45 -21.73
C ALA A 89 9.04 -8.09 -21.98
N HIS A 90 9.34 -7.81 -23.25
CA HIS A 90 9.99 -6.57 -23.68
C HIS A 90 9.15 -5.88 -24.77
N ASP A 91 9.05 -4.56 -24.68
CA ASP A 91 8.53 -3.68 -25.73
C ASP A 91 9.65 -2.84 -26.35
N GLY A 92 9.31 -1.98 -27.32
CA GLY A 92 10.29 -1.11 -27.99
C GLY A 92 10.99 -0.09 -27.09
N ALA A 93 10.58 0.05 -25.83
CA ALA A 93 11.12 0.99 -24.84
C ALA A 93 11.74 0.28 -23.60
N GLY A 94 11.91 -1.05 -23.63
CA GLY A 94 12.50 -1.84 -22.55
C GLY A 94 11.56 -2.94 -22.03
N PRO A 95 11.76 -3.43 -20.79
CA PRO A 95 10.84 -4.38 -20.17
C PRO A 95 9.41 -3.83 -20.11
N VAL A 96 8.43 -4.67 -20.45
CA VAL A 96 7.00 -4.30 -20.42
C VAL A 96 6.61 -3.93 -19.00
N ARG A 97 5.81 -2.87 -18.87
CA ARG A 97 5.28 -2.40 -17.59
C ARG A 97 3.87 -2.94 -17.37
N ARG A 98 3.56 -3.42 -16.17
CA ARG A 98 2.22 -3.85 -15.73
C ARG A 98 1.30 -2.66 -15.45
N VAL A 99 1.14 -1.80 -16.44
CA VAL A 99 0.26 -0.63 -16.39
C VAL A 99 -0.63 -0.67 -17.61
N VAL A 100 -1.93 -0.76 -17.40
CA VAL A 100 -2.94 -0.80 -18.47
C VAL A 100 -3.93 0.33 -18.28
N THR A 101 -4.31 0.96 -19.39
CA THR A 101 -5.42 1.89 -19.41
C THR A 101 -6.73 1.12 -19.59
N THR A 102 -7.74 1.39 -18.75
CA THR A 102 -9.11 0.84 -18.89
C THR A 102 -10.07 1.80 -19.56
#